data_AF-A0A818KRZ2-F1
#
_entry.id   AF-A0A818KRZ2-F1
#
_cell.length_a   1.000
_cell.length_b   1.000
_cell.length_c   1.000
_cell.angle_alpha   90.00
_cell.angle_beta   90.00
_cell.angle_gamma   90.00
#
_symmetry.space_group_name_H-M   'P 1'
#
loop_
_entity.id
_entity.type
_entity.pdbx_description
1 polymer ?
#
loop_
_entity_poly.entity_id
_entity_poly.type
_entity_poly.pdbx_seq_one_letter_code
_entity_poly.pdbx_strand_id
1 'polypeptide(L)'
;MLIVDPSTTDKDYFNAFSWLIANYYCYCPSFYLFNYLATISSSSIYVYLFIHPSENWIFTPLHFNATHLTEIPYVFHNQFAATQLTPVETNLSLKLIKYFTSFHLSKQPWPSYKINQTIFIFDIGDHGIKTQFGYGKQMIEKCSVVLKYFDSDDCHAYLTEQECSKMKHCQWIGDHCDTIQTSSALQNKHYSFTFSIVVLTFLINFLFK
;
A
#
# COMPACT_ATOMS: atom_id res chain seq x y z
N MET A 1 -10.24 -2.65 11.26
CA MET A 1 -9.60 -2.10 12.47
C MET A 1 -9.61 -0.58 12.35
N LEU A 2 -10.15 0.24 13.24
CA LEU A 2 -11.20 0.21 14.28
C LEU A 2 -11.73 1.66 14.29
N ILE A 3 -13.04 1.86 14.46
CA ILE A 3 -13.62 3.17 14.75
C ILE A 3 -13.12 3.55 16.16
N VAL A 4 -12.56 4.74 16.34
CA VAL A 4 -12.22 5.26 17.67
C VAL A 4 -13.07 6.50 17.94
N ASP A 5 -13.81 6.38 19.03
CA ASP A 5 -14.58 7.39 19.75
C ASP A 5 -13.71 8.64 20.04
N PRO A 6 -14.17 9.87 19.71
CA PRO A 6 -13.37 11.10 19.83
C PRO A 6 -13.25 11.65 21.26
N SER A 7 -13.52 10.86 22.30
CA SER A 7 -13.56 11.36 23.69
C SER A 7 -12.23 11.33 24.47
N THR A 8 -11.06 11.12 23.85
CA THR A 8 -9.76 11.10 24.56
C THR A 8 -8.59 11.84 23.88
N THR A 9 -7.57 12.12 24.70
CA THR A 9 -6.41 13.04 24.66
C THR A 9 -5.59 13.22 23.36
N ASP A 10 -4.76 14.27 23.28
CA ASP A 10 -3.84 14.72 22.19
C ASP A 10 -3.14 13.64 21.33
N LYS A 11 -2.88 12.44 21.87
CA LYS A 11 -2.36 11.29 21.12
C LYS A 11 -3.34 10.83 20.02
N ASP A 12 -4.64 11.00 20.23
CA ASP A 12 -5.69 10.61 19.29
C ASP A 12 -5.72 11.55 18.08
N TYR A 13 -5.46 12.85 18.25
CA TYR A 13 -5.33 13.79 17.12
C TYR A 13 -4.06 13.57 16.31
N PHE A 14 -2.91 13.38 16.97
CA PHE A 14 -1.66 13.08 16.27
C PHE A 14 -1.78 11.78 15.48
N ASN A 15 -2.36 10.73 16.09
CA ASN A 15 -2.60 9.47 15.41
C ASN A 15 -3.59 9.65 14.27
N ALA A 16 -4.74 10.30 14.49
CA ALA A 16 -5.73 10.55 13.45
C ALA A 16 -5.16 11.31 12.26
N PHE A 17 -4.36 12.36 12.50
CA PHE A 17 -3.67 13.11 11.47
C PHE A 17 -2.64 12.24 10.73
N SER A 18 -1.83 11.46 11.45
CA SER A 18 -0.85 10.54 10.86
C SER A 18 -1.53 9.49 9.97
N TRP A 19 -2.66 8.93 10.42
CA TRP A 19 -3.48 8.02 9.62
C TRP A 19 -4.05 8.69 8.38
N LEU A 20 -4.53 9.93 8.52
CA LEU A 20 -5.08 10.70 7.41
C LEU A 20 -4.02 10.95 6.32
N ILE A 21 -2.82 11.38 6.71
CA ILE A 21 -1.67 11.57 5.82
C ILE A 21 -1.23 10.24 5.18
N ALA A 22 -1.12 9.17 5.96
CA ALA A 22 -0.75 7.85 5.42
C ALA A 22 -1.81 7.29 4.44
N ASN A 23 -3.10 7.54 4.71
CA ASN A 23 -4.17 7.18 3.79
C ASN A 23 -4.06 7.95 2.48
N TYR A 24 -3.87 9.26 2.55
CA TYR A 24 -3.80 10.12 1.36
C TYR A 24 -2.56 9.85 0.50
N TYR A 25 -1.36 9.79 1.09
CA TYR A 25 -0.11 9.69 0.31
C TYR A 25 0.27 8.26 -0.09
N CYS A 26 -0.16 7.24 0.66
CA CYS A 26 0.33 5.87 0.45
C CYS A 26 -0.80 4.87 0.20
N TYR A 27 -1.71 4.70 1.17
CA TYR A 27 -2.67 3.60 1.12
C TYR A 27 -3.68 3.74 -0.02
N CYS A 28 -4.34 4.90 -0.14
CA CYS A 28 -5.37 5.10 -1.16
C CYS A 28 -4.82 5.10 -2.58
N PRO A 29 -3.73 5.83 -2.90
CA PRO A 29 -3.13 5.77 -4.24
C PRO A 29 -2.67 4.35 -4.61
N SER A 30 -2.02 3.64 -3.69
CA SER A 30 -1.58 2.25 -3.93
C SER A 30 -2.77 1.35 -4.20
N PHE A 31 -3.85 1.52 -3.43
CA PHE A 31 -5.08 0.75 -3.61
C PHE A 31 -5.73 0.98 -4.98
N TYR A 32 -5.95 2.23 -5.38
CA TYR A 32 -6.52 2.54 -6.71
C TYR A 32 -5.64 1.97 -7.82
N LEU A 33 -4.32 2.11 -7.71
CA LEU A 33 -3.37 1.55 -8.66
C LEU A 33 -3.48 0.02 -8.76
N PHE A 34 -3.56 -0.69 -7.62
CA PHE A 34 -3.68 -2.15 -7.63
C PHE A 34 -5.01 -2.62 -8.24
N ASN A 35 -6.11 -1.93 -7.95
CA ASN A 35 -7.41 -2.24 -8.56
C ASN A 35 -7.44 -1.97 -10.06
N TYR A 36 -6.90 -0.83 -10.49
CA TYR A 36 -6.77 -0.49 -11.90
C TYR A 36 -5.95 -1.55 -12.64
N LEU A 37 -4.75 -1.84 -12.13
CA LEU A 37 -3.86 -2.85 -12.72
C LEU A 37 -4.54 -4.23 -12.74
N ALA A 38 -5.27 -4.62 -11.70
CA ALA A 38 -5.98 -5.90 -11.66
C ALA A 38 -7.11 -6.01 -12.69
N THR A 39 -7.64 -4.87 -13.13
CA THR A 39 -8.70 -4.80 -14.15
C THR A 39 -8.12 -4.83 -15.56
N ILE A 40 -7.03 -4.10 -15.78
CA ILE A 40 -6.51 -3.85 -17.13
C ILE A 40 -5.33 -4.76 -17.53
N SER A 41 -4.65 -5.36 -16.57
CA SER A 41 -3.47 -6.19 -16.81
C SER A 41 -3.85 -7.66 -16.96
N SER A 42 -3.24 -8.34 -17.93
CA SER A 42 -3.24 -9.81 -18.01
C SER A 42 -2.22 -10.46 -17.08
N SER A 43 -1.35 -9.67 -16.44
CA SER A 43 -0.31 -10.16 -15.53
C SER A 43 -0.86 -10.40 -14.13
N SER A 44 -0.32 -11.41 -13.45
CA SER A 44 -0.59 -11.62 -12.03
C SER A 44 0.03 -10.50 -11.18
N ILE A 45 -0.76 -9.95 -10.27
CA ILE A 45 -0.34 -8.89 -9.34
C ILE A 45 -0.20 -9.51 -7.96
N TYR A 46 0.80 -9.08 -7.19
CA TYR A 46 1.03 -9.58 -5.83
C TYR A 46 1.15 -8.39 -4.88
N VAL A 47 0.20 -8.28 -3.95
CA VAL A 47 0.13 -7.18 -2.98
C VAL A 47 0.32 -7.74 -1.58
N TYR A 48 1.09 -7.02 -0.76
CA TYR A 48 1.25 -7.31 0.65
C TYR A 48 1.11 -6.05 1.50
N LEU A 49 0.84 -6.25 2.80
CA LEU A 49 0.89 -5.22 3.82
C LEU A 49 1.82 -5.68 4.94
N PHE A 50 2.83 -4.86 5.24
CA PHE A 50 3.75 -5.09 6.35
C PHE A 50 3.28 -4.29 7.57
N ILE A 51 2.96 -4.97 8.68
CA ILE A 51 2.44 -4.32 9.89
C ILE A 51 3.27 -4.60 11.14
N HIS A 52 4.33 -5.41 11.03
CA HIS A 52 5.15 -5.80 12.17
C HIS A 52 5.97 -4.62 12.72
N PRO A 53 5.79 -4.21 13.98
CA PRO A 53 6.63 -3.19 14.61
C PRO A 53 8.02 -3.77 14.91
N SER A 54 9.07 -3.18 14.34
CA SER A 54 10.42 -3.65 14.58
C SER A 54 10.95 -3.17 15.94
N GLU A 55 11.45 -4.10 16.76
CA GLU A 55 11.88 -3.81 18.14
C GLU A 55 13.04 -2.81 18.18
N ASN A 56 14.03 -3.00 17.31
CA ASN A 56 15.26 -2.20 17.29
C ASN A 56 15.19 -1.05 16.27
N TRP A 57 14.00 -0.69 15.78
CA TRP A 57 13.87 0.33 14.77
C TRP A 57 14.12 1.73 15.34
N ILE A 58 14.91 2.54 14.63
CA ILE A 58 15.38 3.84 15.13
C ILE A 58 14.24 4.85 15.37
N PHE A 59 13.07 4.61 14.77
CA PHE A 59 11.86 5.42 14.95
C PHE A 59 10.86 4.80 15.96
N THR A 60 11.21 3.68 16.60
CA THR A 60 10.38 2.95 17.57
C THR A 60 10.07 3.66 18.90
N PRO A 61 10.83 4.63 19.45
CA PRO A 61 10.45 5.24 20.74
C PRO A 61 9.14 6.04 20.70
N LEU A 62 8.48 6.14 19.54
CA LEU A 62 7.21 6.85 19.34
C LEU A 62 5.96 5.96 19.52
N HIS A 63 6.09 4.71 19.97
CA HIS A 63 4.97 3.75 20.12
C HIS A 63 4.13 3.57 18.85
N PHE A 64 4.71 3.81 17.68
CA PHE A 64 4.03 3.50 16.43
C PHE A 64 4.05 1.99 16.19
N ASN A 65 3.02 1.50 15.48
CA ASN A 65 3.10 0.22 14.79
C ASN A 65 4.19 0.29 13.69
N ALA A 66 4.22 -0.65 12.74
CA ALA A 66 5.08 -0.53 11.56
C ALA A 66 5.01 0.88 10.93
N THR A 67 6.15 1.59 10.90
CA THR A 67 6.29 2.87 10.21
C THR A 67 6.69 2.63 8.76
N HIS A 68 6.67 3.69 7.95
CA HIS A 68 7.24 3.63 6.60
C HIS A 68 8.68 3.09 6.64
N LEU A 69 9.01 2.20 5.70
CA LEU A 69 10.31 1.55 5.50
C LEU A 69 10.71 0.51 6.56
N THR A 70 9.84 0.20 7.54
CA THR A 70 10.13 -0.84 8.53
C THR A 70 10.31 -2.23 7.94
N GLU A 71 9.81 -2.48 6.74
CA GLU A 71 9.96 -3.76 6.03
C GLU A 71 11.36 -3.98 5.47
N ILE A 72 12.13 -2.90 5.23
CA ILE A 72 13.43 -2.96 4.54
C ILE A 72 14.40 -3.91 5.25
N PRO A 73 14.65 -3.81 6.57
CA PRO A 73 15.55 -4.73 7.26
C PRO A 73 15.16 -6.21 7.09
N TYR A 74 13.86 -6.50 7.02
CA TYR A 74 13.36 -7.86 6.85
C TYR A 74 13.57 -8.40 5.45
N VAL A 75 13.36 -7.57 4.42
CA VAL A 75 13.55 -7.94 3.00
C VAL A 75 15.03 -8.22 2.70
N PHE A 76 15.94 -7.40 3.23
CA PHE A 76 17.38 -7.49 2.94
C PHE A 76 18.18 -8.32 3.93
N HIS A 77 17.52 -8.93 4.92
CA HIS A 77 18.20 -9.59 6.04
C HIS A 77 19.24 -8.69 6.72
N ASN A 78 18.91 -7.41 6.85
CA ASN A 78 19.89 -6.40 7.21
C ASN A 78 20.27 -6.51 8.69
N GLN A 79 21.58 -6.48 8.97
CA GLN A 79 22.14 -6.61 10.32
C GLN A 79 22.90 -5.36 10.78
N PHE A 80 22.69 -4.19 10.16
CA PHE A 80 23.29 -2.96 10.69
C PHE A 80 22.92 -2.77 12.16
N ALA A 81 23.85 -2.22 12.95
CA ALA A 81 23.72 -2.13 14.41
C ALA A 81 22.42 -1.46 14.89
N ALA A 82 21.88 -0.52 14.09
CA ALA A 82 20.65 0.21 14.39
C ALA A 82 19.36 -0.43 13.84
N THR A 83 19.44 -1.62 13.21
CA THR A 83 18.30 -2.35 12.66
C THR A 83 18.46 -3.86 12.87
N GLN A 84 19.18 -4.28 13.91
CA GLN A 84 19.39 -5.69 14.18
C GLN A 84 18.05 -6.37 14.48
N LEU A 85 17.74 -7.41 13.72
CA LEU A 85 16.52 -8.18 13.93
C LEU A 85 16.66 -9.08 15.16
N THR A 86 15.61 -9.17 15.96
CA THR A 86 15.52 -10.15 17.04
C THR A 86 15.45 -11.58 16.46
N PRO A 87 15.64 -12.64 17.26
CA PRO A 87 15.49 -14.02 16.77
C PRO A 87 14.11 -14.30 16.14
N VAL A 88 13.05 -13.69 16.69
CA VAL A 88 11.69 -13.85 16.16
C VAL A 88 11.53 -13.10 14.84
N GLU A 89 12.07 -11.89 14.76
CA GLU A 89 12.08 -11.06 13.54
C GLU A 89 12.94 -11.67 12.43
N THR A 90 14.02 -12.36 12.79
CA THR A 90 14.87 -13.11 11.86
C THR A 90 14.06 -14.19 11.13
N ASN A 91 13.18 -14.90 11.84
CA ASN A 91 12.30 -15.89 11.21
C ASN A 91 11.30 -15.23 10.23
N LEU A 92 10.73 -14.08 10.59
CA LEU A 92 9.89 -13.31 9.67
C LEU A 92 10.68 -12.86 8.43
N SER A 93 11.90 -12.33 8.61
CA SER A 93 12.81 -11.96 7.52
C SER A 93 13.09 -13.13 6.58
N LEU A 94 13.41 -14.31 7.10
CA LEU A 94 13.64 -15.51 6.28
C LEU A 94 12.40 -15.91 5.47
N LYS A 95 11.20 -15.76 6.04
CA LYS A 95 9.95 -15.97 5.29
C LYS A 95 9.78 -14.95 4.17
N LEU A 96 10.00 -13.65 4.44
CA LEU A 96 9.93 -12.61 3.40
C LEU A 96 10.92 -12.89 2.27
N ILE A 97 12.19 -13.18 2.61
CA ILE A 97 13.23 -13.50 1.63
C ILE A 97 12.78 -14.67 0.76
N LYS A 98 12.26 -15.75 1.36
CA LYS A 98 11.73 -16.89 0.61
C LYS A 98 10.64 -16.47 -0.39
N TYR A 99 9.71 -15.61 0.01
CA TYR A 99 8.68 -15.11 -0.91
C TYR A 99 9.24 -14.25 -2.03
N PHE A 100 10.13 -13.30 -1.72
CA PHE A 100 10.75 -12.47 -2.75
C PHE A 100 11.62 -13.30 -3.71
N THR A 101 12.31 -14.34 -3.21
CA THR A 101 13.00 -15.32 -4.03
C THR A 101 12.04 -16.11 -4.92
N SER A 102 10.89 -16.57 -4.39
CA SER A 102 9.85 -17.22 -5.20
C SER A 102 9.30 -16.29 -6.28
N PHE A 103 9.09 -15.01 -5.98
CA PHE A 103 8.70 -14.02 -7.00
C PHE A 103 9.75 -13.91 -8.10
N HIS A 104 11.04 -13.90 -7.75
CA HIS A 104 12.12 -13.85 -8.75
C HIS A 104 12.15 -15.12 -9.63
N LEU A 105 12.11 -16.31 -9.00
CA LEU A 105 12.32 -17.60 -9.66
C LEU A 105 11.08 -18.15 -10.37
N SER A 106 9.92 -18.19 -9.70
CA SER A 106 8.70 -18.82 -10.22
C SER A 106 7.63 -17.81 -10.68
N LYS A 107 7.86 -16.51 -10.46
CA LYS A 107 6.86 -15.44 -10.68
C LYS A 107 5.58 -15.61 -9.86
N GLN A 108 5.59 -16.48 -8.85
CA GLN A 108 4.42 -16.78 -8.02
C GLN A 108 4.83 -16.94 -6.55
N PRO A 109 4.92 -15.84 -5.78
CA PRO A 109 5.36 -15.89 -4.39
C PRO A 109 4.23 -16.29 -3.44
N TRP A 110 3.03 -15.75 -3.62
CA TRP A 110 1.82 -16.02 -2.86
C TRP A 110 0.61 -15.91 -3.79
N PRO A 111 -0.65 -16.10 -3.35
CA PRO A 111 -1.80 -15.93 -4.24
C PRO A 111 -1.83 -14.55 -4.91
N SER A 112 -2.21 -14.51 -6.19
CA SER A 112 -2.34 -13.24 -6.90
C SER A 112 -3.50 -12.43 -6.35
N TYR A 113 -3.31 -11.12 -6.31
CA TYR A 113 -4.30 -10.13 -5.95
C TYR A 113 -5.48 -10.18 -6.93
N LYS A 114 -6.69 -10.11 -6.38
CA LYS A 114 -7.91 -9.86 -7.13
C LYS A 114 -8.72 -8.80 -6.39
N ILE A 115 -9.54 -8.07 -7.15
CA ILE A 115 -10.45 -7.06 -6.59
C ILE A 115 -11.35 -7.74 -5.55
N ASN A 116 -11.58 -7.06 -4.42
CA ASN A 116 -12.36 -7.57 -3.29
C ASN A 116 -11.84 -8.86 -2.65
N GLN A 117 -10.56 -9.23 -2.87
CA GLN A 117 -9.94 -10.37 -2.22
C GLN A 117 -8.92 -9.98 -1.16
N THR A 118 -8.63 -10.97 -0.34
CA THR A 118 -7.70 -10.98 0.79
C THR A 118 -6.29 -10.57 0.37
N ILE A 119 -5.71 -9.55 1.03
CA ILE A 119 -4.29 -9.21 0.87
C ILE A 119 -3.42 -10.03 1.82
N PHE A 120 -2.15 -10.17 1.46
CA PHE A 120 -1.17 -10.87 2.26
C PHE A 120 -0.60 -9.95 3.34
N ILE A 121 -0.64 -10.36 4.60
CA ILE A 121 -0.14 -9.57 5.73
C ILE A 121 1.08 -10.22 6.35
N PHE A 122 2.15 -9.45 6.45
CA PHE A 122 3.37 -9.82 7.17
C PHE A 122 3.34 -9.23 8.58
N ASP A 123 3.30 -10.12 9.56
CA ASP A 123 3.19 -9.82 11.00
C ASP A 123 3.75 -10.99 11.84
N ILE A 124 4.31 -10.69 13.01
CA ILE A 124 4.69 -11.71 14.00
C ILE A 124 3.48 -12.00 14.88
N GLY A 125 2.68 -12.99 14.50
CA GLY A 125 1.68 -13.63 15.36
C GLY A 125 1.83 -15.16 15.34
N ASP A 126 0.94 -15.89 16.03
CA ASP A 126 1.01 -17.38 16.20
C ASP A 126 1.12 -18.19 14.89
N HIS A 127 0.88 -17.57 13.73
CA HIS A 127 1.02 -18.19 12.41
C HIS A 127 1.99 -17.47 11.44
N GLY A 128 2.64 -16.37 11.87
CA GLY A 128 3.69 -15.62 11.17
C GLY A 128 3.32 -14.95 9.84
N ILE A 129 2.18 -15.27 9.27
CA ILE A 129 1.63 -14.71 8.03
C ILE A 129 0.12 -14.78 8.16
N LYS A 130 -0.54 -13.65 7.99
CA LYS A 130 -2.00 -13.57 8.01
C LYS A 130 -2.50 -13.24 6.62
N THR A 131 -3.72 -13.67 6.34
CA THR A 131 -4.46 -13.18 5.19
C THR A 131 -5.67 -12.44 5.76
N GLN A 132 -5.87 -11.20 5.35
CA GLN A 132 -7.02 -10.40 5.76
C GLN A 132 -7.78 -9.99 4.50
N PHE A 133 -9.10 -10.08 4.52
CA PHE A 133 -9.94 -9.54 3.45
C PHE A 133 -9.45 -8.12 3.12
N GLY A 134 -8.87 -7.99 1.95
CA GLY A 134 -8.28 -6.75 1.48
C GLY A 134 -9.38 -5.87 0.92
N TYR A 135 -9.15 -4.56 0.97
CA TYR A 135 -9.53 -3.60 -0.05
C TYR A 135 -10.93 -3.78 -0.70
N GLY A 136 -11.94 -4.11 0.12
CA GLY A 136 -13.34 -4.21 -0.31
C GLY A 136 -14.03 -2.84 -0.34
N LYS A 137 -15.34 -2.83 -0.54
CA LYS A 137 -16.18 -1.63 -0.62
C LYS A 137 -15.92 -0.60 0.49
N GLN A 138 -15.76 -1.05 1.74
CA GLN A 138 -15.48 -0.18 2.88
C GLN A 138 -14.18 0.63 2.74
N MET A 139 -13.16 0.07 2.10
CA MET A 139 -11.88 0.76 1.89
C MET A 139 -11.98 1.78 0.76
N ILE A 140 -12.76 1.48 -0.29
CA ILE A 140 -13.09 2.44 -1.35
C ILE A 140 -13.82 3.64 -0.74
N GLU A 141 -14.84 3.39 0.08
CA GLU A 141 -15.61 4.43 0.78
C GLU A 141 -14.69 5.28 1.68
N LYS A 142 -13.78 4.64 2.44
CA LYS A 142 -12.80 5.36 3.26
C LYS A 142 -11.86 6.22 2.43
N CYS A 143 -11.33 5.69 1.33
CA CYS A 143 -10.41 6.43 0.47
C CYS A 143 -11.09 7.60 -0.24
N SER A 144 -12.34 7.42 -0.67
CA SER A 144 -13.18 8.50 -1.17
C SER A 144 -13.29 9.65 -0.18
N VAL A 145 -13.60 9.37 1.10
CA VAL A 145 -13.68 10.39 2.15
C VAL A 145 -12.34 11.12 2.34
N VAL A 146 -11.23 10.39 2.39
CA VAL A 146 -9.89 10.97 2.56
C VAL A 146 -9.52 11.86 1.38
N LEU A 147 -9.75 11.41 0.15
CA LEU A 147 -9.44 12.19 -1.04
C LEU A 147 -10.30 13.45 -1.11
N LYS A 148 -11.63 13.36 -0.90
CA LYS A 148 -12.52 14.53 -0.85
C LYS A 148 -12.08 15.57 0.18
N TYR A 149 -11.47 15.13 1.29
CA TYR A 149 -11.00 16.02 2.35
C TYR A 149 -9.75 16.82 1.96
N PHE A 150 -8.79 16.19 1.26
CA PHE A 150 -7.54 16.84 0.86
C PHE A 150 -7.63 17.56 -0.47
N ASP A 151 -8.35 16.99 -1.42
CA ASP A 151 -8.52 17.48 -2.77
C ASP A 151 -9.94 17.16 -3.26
N SER A 152 -10.83 18.15 -3.16
CA SER A 152 -12.21 17.99 -3.62
C SER A 152 -12.34 17.78 -5.13
N ASP A 153 -11.28 18.09 -5.89
CA ASP A 153 -11.27 17.96 -7.35
C ASP A 153 -10.66 16.62 -7.82
N ASP A 154 -10.16 15.78 -6.91
CA ASP A 154 -9.63 14.46 -7.25
C ASP A 154 -10.75 13.53 -7.74
N CYS A 155 -10.64 13.08 -9.00
CA CYS A 155 -11.60 12.19 -9.64
C CYS A 155 -11.81 10.88 -8.85
N HIS A 156 -10.76 10.31 -8.27
CA HIS A 156 -10.83 9.03 -7.56
C HIS A 156 -11.67 9.13 -6.28
N ALA A 157 -11.94 10.35 -5.81
CA ALA A 157 -12.73 10.60 -4.64
C ALA A 157 -14.22 10.26 -4.82
N TYR A 158 -14.72 10.01 -6.04
CA TYR A 158 -16.14 9.81 -6.31
C TYR A 158 -16.51 8.34 -6.55
N LEU A 159 -17.62 7.91 -5.95
CA LEU A 159 -17.99 6.48 -5.84
C LEU A 159 -19.08 6.06 -6.82
N THR A 160 -19.68 7.02 -7.52
CA THR A 160 -20.77 6.76 -8.45
C THR A 160 -20.54 7.49 -9.77
N GLU A 161 -21.01 6.90 -10.87
CA GLU A 161 -20.98 7.52 -12.20
C GLU A 161 -21.70 8.89 -12.19
N GLN A 162 -22.78 9.02 -11.42
CA GLN A 162 -23.52 10.27 -11.28
C GLN A 162 -22.72 11.36 -10.56
N GLU A 163 -21.91 11.02 -9.57
CA GLU A 163 -21.00 11.98 -8.95
C GLU A 163 -19.85 12.34 -9.88
N CYS A 164 -19.25 11.34 -10.53
CA CYS A 164 -18.12 11.50 -11.44
C CYS A 164 -18.44 12.41 -12.64
N SER A 165 -19.60 12.21 -13.26
CA SER A 165 -20.06 12.98 -14.43
C SER A 165 -20.30 14.46 -14.16
N LYS A 166 -20.40 14.87 -12.89
CA LYS A 166 -20.50 16.29 -12.52
C LYS A 166 -19.15 17.01 -12.56
N MET A 167 -18.04 16.26 -12.57
CA MET A 167 -16.69 16.81 -12.59
C MET A 167 -16.20 17.00 -14.02
N LYS A 168 -15.76 18.23 -14.35
CA LYS A 168 -15.39 18.61 -15.73
C LYS A 168 -14.21 17.83 -16.31
N HIS A 169 -13.35 17.27 -15.46
CA HIS A 169 -12.10 16.63 -15.87
C HIS A 169 -12.06 15.13 -15.53
N CYS A 170 -13.20 14.54 -15.17
CA CYS A 170 -13.28 13.14 -14.79
C CYS A 170 -14.20 12.34 -15.72
N GLN A 171 -13.96 11.04 -15.81
CA GLN A 171 -14.76 10.07 -16.54
C GLN A 171 -14.91 8.79 -15.73
N TRP A 172 -16.04 8.12 -15.91
CA TRP A 172 -16.30 6.82 -15.29
C TRP A 172 -15.68 5.70 -16.14
N ILE A 173 -14.80 4.89 -15.56
CA ILE A 173 -14.10 3.79 -16.25
C ILE A 173 -14.32 2.51 -15.45
N GLY A 174 -15.06 1.55 -16.04
CA GLY A 174 -15.45 0.33 -15.36
C GLY A 174 -16.32 0.64 -14.14
N ASP A 175 -15.72 0.60 -12.95
CA ASP A 175 -16.36 0.82 -11.65
C ASP A 175 -15.69 1.93 -10.80
N HIS A 176 -14.93 2.84 -11.42
CA HIS A 176 -14.29 3.95 -10.73
C HIS A 176 -14.28 5.23 -11.57
N CYS A 177 -14.14 6.36 -10.89
CA CYS A 177 -13.97 7.67 -11.51
C CYS A 177 -12.48 7.99 -11.65
N ASP A 178 -12.04 8.40 -12.85
CA ASP A 178 -10.65 8.68 -13.18
C ASP A 178 -10.56 9.98 -14.00
N THR A 179 -9.37 10.56 -14.09
CA THR A 179 -9.11 11.76 -14.87
C THR A 179 -9.23 11.47 -16.36
N ILE A 180 -9.82 12.40 -17.12
CA ILE A 180 -9.87 12.32 -18.59
C ILE A 180 -8.43 12.42 -19.12
N GLN A 181 -7.89 11.29 -19.58
CA GLN A 181 -6.62 11.28 -20.30
C GLN A 181 -6.88 11.69 -21.76
N THR A 182 -6.40 12.85 -22.18
CA THR A 182 -6.38 13.22 -23.60
C THR A 182 -5.57 12.17 -24.37
N SER A 183 -6.19 11.59 -25.38
CA SER A 183 -5.88 10.31 -26.05
C SER A 183 -4.52 10.17 -26.75
N SER A 184 -3.60 11.13 -26.67
CA SER A 184 -2.31 11.05 -27.36
C SER A 184 -1.22 10.26 -26.60
N ALA A 185 -1.41 9.95 -25.32
CA ALA A 185 -0.36 9.35 -24.48
C ALA A 185 -0.44 7.82 -24.29
N LEU A 186 -1.57 7.16 -24.58
CA LEU A 186 -1.77 5.73 -24.26
C LEU A 186 -1.90 4.77 -25.44
N GLN A 187 -2.17 5.23 -26.65
CA GLN A 187 -2.46 4.32 -27.76
C GLN A 187 -1.24 3.60 -28.36
N ASN A 188 0.00 3.94 -27.98
CA ASN A 188 1.20 3.37 -28.62
C ASN A 188 2.23 2.75 -27.66
N LYS A 189 1.85 2.47 -26.42
CA LYS A 189 2.72 1.70 -25.54
C LYS A 189 2.09 0.33 -25.32
N HIS A 190 2.58 -0.64 -26.09
CA HIS A 190 2.72 -2.01 -25.57
C HIS A 190 3.54 -1.90 -24.30
N TYR A 191 2.86 -1.63 -23.20
CA TYR A 191 3.46 -1.66 -21.89
C TYR A 191 3.68 -3.14 -21.57
N SER A 192 4.84 -3.66 -21.97
CA SER A 192 5.45 -4.81 -21.31
C SER A 192 5.89 -4.33 -19.92
N PHE A 193 4.91 -4.01 -19.08
CA PHE A 193 5.12 -3.62 -17.69
C PHE A 193 5.38 -4.90 -16.91
N THR A 194 6.63 -5.34 -16.90
CA THR A 194 7.13 -6.14 -15.77
C THR A 194 7.33 -5.18 -14.59
N PHE A 195 6.24 -4.59 -14.09
CA PHE A 195 6.27 -3.65 -12.98
C PHE A 195 6.14 -4.43 -11.67
N SER A 196 7.31 -4.76 -11.10
CA SER A 196 7.40 -5.07 -9.68
C SER A 196 7.17 -3.77 -8.93
N ILE A 197 5.92 -3.46 -8.53
CA ILE A 197 5.69 -2.43 -7.52
C ILE A 197 6.18 -3.00 -6.19
N VAL A 198 7.47 -2.85 -5.95
CA VAL A 198 7.94 -2.44 -4.64
C VAL A 198 7.84 -0.92 -4.70
N VAL A 199 6.93 -0.30 -3.93
CA VAL A 199 7.02 1.16 -3.72
C VAL A 199 8.27 1.39 -2.88
N LEU A 200 9.41 1.43 -3.56
CA LEU A 200 10.72 1.79 -3.04
C LEU A 200 11.07 3.11 -3.71
N THR A 201 10.54 4.23 -3.20
CA THR A 201 10.96 5.54 -3.67
C THR A 201 12.25 5.93 -2.93
N PHE A 202 13.38 5.38 -3.38
CA PHE A 202 14.70 5.94 -3.05
C PHE A 202 15.07 7.01 -4.06
N LEU A 203 15.02 8.26 -3.64
CA LEU A 203 15.75 9.37 -4.24
C LEU A 203 17.01 9.60 -3.39
N ILE A 204 17.98 8.67 -3.46
CA ILE A 204 19.36 8.98 -3.07
C ILE A 204 20.10 9.31 -4.35
N ASN A 205 19.96 10.57 -4.74
CA ASN A 205 20.99 11.26 -5.49
C ASN A 205 21.57 12.27 -4.50
N PHE A 206 22.47 11.86 -3.61
CA PHE A 206 23.47 12.74 -3.00
C PHE A 206 24.47 11.92 -2.17
N LEU A 207 25.75 12.12 -2.48
CA LEU A 207 26.95 11.82 -1.68
C LEU A 207 27.42 10.36 -1.63
N PHE A 208 28.05 9.89 -2.71
CA PHE A 208 29.42 9.38 -2.64
C PHE A 208 30.12 9.64 -3.99
N LYS A 209 30.98 10.66 -3.99
CA LYS A 209 32.17 10.75 -4.82
C LYS A 209 33.34 10.38 -3.94
#